data_AF-A0A5C7W727-F1
#
_entry.id   AF-A0A5C7W727-F1
#
_cell.length_a   1.000
_cell.length_b   1.000
_cell.length_c   1.000
_cell.angle_alpha   90.00
_cell.angle_beta   90.00
_cell.angle_gamma   90.00
#
_symmetry.space_group_name_H-M   'P 1'
#
loop_
_entity.id
_entity.type
_entity.pdbx_description
1 polymer ?
#
loop_
_entity_poly.entity_id
_entity_poly.type
_entity_poly.pdbx_seq_one_letter_code
_entity_poly.pdbx_strand_id
1 'polypeptide(L)'
;MMADCNVVVLISGSGSNLQALIDSIAQDGNPARIAAVICNRADAYGLVRAQNAGIPTRVLDHKQFDGREAFDAALIEAIDGFDPQLVVLAGFMRILTGDFVRHYEGRLLNIHPSLLPKFKGLHTHQRALEAGDREHGCSVHFVT
;
A
#
# COMPACT_ATOMS: atom_id res chain seq x y z
N MET A 1 1.67 17.51 22.23
CA MET A 1 1.44 17.22 20.80
C MET A 1 1.31 15.72 20.67
N MET A 2 0.27 15.21 20.01
CA MET A 2 0.24 13.80 19.64
C MET A 2 1.43 13.55 18.72
N ALA A 3 2.16 12.46 18.93
CA ALA A 3 3.23 12.08 18.01
C ALA A 3 2.58 11.68 16.67
N ASP A 4 3.08 12.23 15.57
CA ASP A 4 2.58 11.89 14.23
C ASP A 4 2.82 10.40 13.96
N CYS A 5 1.77 9.69 13.52
CA CYS A 5 1.84 8.31 13.07
C CYS A 5 2.56 8.27 11.70
N ASN A 6 3.76 7.70 11.66
CA ASN A 6 4.53 7.47 10.44
C ASN A 6 3.88 6.35 9.63
N VAL A 7 3.42 6.71 8.44
CA VAL A 7 2.85 5.79 7.47
C VAL A 7 3.83 5.56 6.34
N VAL A 8 4.13 4.31 6.03
CA VAL A 8 4.81 3.92 4.79
C VAL A 8 3.79 3.35 3.82
N VAL A 9 3.72 3.90 2.62
CA VAL A 9 2.74 3.49 1.60
C VAL A 9 3.42 2.68 0.50
N LEU A 10 2.90 1.48 0.22
CA LEU A 10 3.38 0.60 -0.83
C LEU A 10 2.49 0.70 -2.07
N ILE A 11 3.09 0.88 -3.25
CA ILE A 11 2.38 1.06 -4.53
C ILE A 11 3.03 0.25 -5.67
N SER A 12 2.29 0.08 -6.77
CA SER A 12 2.81 -0.54 -8.01
C SER A 12 2.40 0.19 -9.30
N GLY A 13 1.69 1.31 -9.22
CA GLY A 13 1.04 1.89 -10.39
C GLY A 13 0.73 3.39 -10.27
N SER A 14 -0.45 3.78 -10.78
CA SER A 14 -0.82 5.20 -10.95
C SER A 14 -0.96 5.99 -9.63
N GLY A 15 -1.15 5.29 -8.51
CA GLY A 15 -1.18 5.89 -7.17
C GLY A 15 -2.40 6.77 -6.90
N SER A 16 -3.59 6.42 -7.41
CA SER A 16 -4.81 7.19 -7.09
C SER A 16 -5.17 7.14 -5.59
N ASN A 17 -5.10 5.96 -4.96
CA ASN A 17 -5.26 5.84 -3.51
C ASN A 17 -4.16 6.58 -2.74
N LEU A 18 -2.92 6.57 -3.25
CA LEU A 18 -1.84 7.36 -2.68
C LEU A 18 -2.17 8.87 -2.74
N GLN A 19 -2.69 9.37 -3.87
CA GLN A 19 -3.10 10.77 -3.97
C GLN A 19 -4.14 11.14 -2.92
N ALA A 20 -5.18 10.30 -2.74
CA ALA A 20 -6.20 10.54 -1.73
C ALA A 20 -5.61 10.58 -0.31
N LEU A 21 -4.62 9.74 0.00
CA LEU A 21 -3.90 9.78 1.29
C LEU A 21 -3.09 11.06 1.45
N ILE A 22 -2.38 11.50 0.40
CA ILE A 22 -1.62 12.77 0.39
C ILE A 22 -2.56 13.95 0.67
N ASP A 23 -3.67 14.02 -0.07
CA ASP A 23 -4.65 15.11 0.04
C ASP A 23 -5.31 15.15 1.43
N SER A 24 -5.55 13.98 2.04
CA SER A 24 -6.13 13.87 3.38
C SER A 24 -5.16 14.25 4.50
N ILE A 25 -3.87 13.94 4.36
CA ILE A 25 -2.84 14.23 5.37
C ILE A 25 -2.43 15.71 5.33
N ALA A 26 -2.61 16.39 4.19
CA ALA A 26 -2.41 17.84 4.10
C ALA A 26 -3.47 18.67 4.87
N GLN A 27 -4.53 18.06 5.39
CA GLN A 27 -5.57 18.73 6.16
C GLN A 27 -5.19 18.82 7.66
N ASP A 28 -5.50 19.95 8.29
CA ASP A 28 -5.21 20.18 9.70
C ASP A 28 -5.89 19.12 10.60
N GLY A 29 -5.13 18.61 11.57
CA GLY A 29 -5.61 17.67 12.58
C GLY A 29 -5.54 16.20 12.19
N ASN A 30 -5.01 15.86 11.01
CA ASN A 30 -4.69 14.47 10.68
C ASN A 30 -3.50 14.01 11.54
N PRO A 31 -3.62 12.93 12.34
CA PRO A 31 -2.55 12.47 13.20
C PRO A 31 -1.49 11.65 12.46
N ALA A 32 -1.63 11.45 11.14
CA ALA A 32 -0.72 10.65 10.33
C ALA A 32 0.15 11.52 9.42
N ARG A 33 1.36 11.05 9.12
CA ARG A 33 2.23 11.58 8.07
C ARG A 33 2.73 10.46 7.16
N ILE A 34 2.85 10.72 5.86
CA ILE A 34 3.47 9.76 4.95
C ILE A 34 4.99 9.92 5.04
N ALA A 35 5.64 9.00 5.74
CA ALA A 35 7.09 9.01 5.92
C ALA A 35 7.83 8.59 4.65
N ALA A 36 7.27 7.65 3.89
CA ALA A 36 7.81 7.23 2.60
C ALA A 36 6.76 6.57 1.71
N VAL A 37 7.03 6.62 0.40
CA VAL A 37 6.35 5.80 -0.61
C VAL A 37 7.36 4.83 -1.21
N ILE A 38 7.05 3.54 -1.14
CA ILE A 38 7.88 2.50 -1.74
C ILE A 38 7.14 1.85 -2.89
N CYS A 39 7.80 1.76 -4.05
CA CYS A 39 7.23 1.16 -5.25
C CYS A 39 8.07 -0.02 -5.72
N ASN A 40 7.41 -1.06 -6.22
CA ASN A 40 8.12 -2.19 -6.85
C ASN A 40 8.39 -1.99 -8.36
N ARG A 41 8.11 -0.80 -8.89
CA ARG A 41 8.21 -0.42 -10.31
C ARG A 41 8.72 1.00 -10.46
N ALA A 42 9.84 1.18 -11.17
CA ALA A 42 10.48 2.48 -11.36
C ALA A 42 9.66 3.45 -12.24
N ASP A 43 8.80 2.93 -13.11
CA ASP A 43 7.98 3.68 -14.07
C ASP A 43 6.60 4.09 -13.52
N ALA A 44 6.31 3.78 -12.26
CA ALA A 44 5.00 4.02 -11.68
C ALA A 44 4.72 5.52 -11.46
N TYR A 45 3.62 6.02 -12.04
CA TYR A 45 3.23 7.43 -11.89
C TYR A 45 2.97 7.84 -10.42
N GLY A 46 2.65 6.90 -9.53
CA GLY A 46 2.54 7.18 -8.10
C GLY A 46 3.83 7.72 -7.46
N LEU A 47 5.00 7.41 -8.03
CA LEU A 47 6.27 7.99 -7.58
C LEU A 47 6.34 9.50 -7.88
N VAL A 48 5.85 9.91 -9.06
CA VAL A 48 5.75 11.34 -9.44
C VAL A 48 4.84 12.09 -8.47
N ARG A 49 3.70 11.49 -8.09
CA ARG A 49 2.79 12.07 -7.09
C ARG A 49 3.46 12.30 -5.74
N ALA A 50 4.19 11.29 -5.25
CA ALA A 50 4.92 11.39 -3.98
C ALA A 50 6.02 12.46 -4.04
N GLN A 51 6.79 12.50 -5.12
CA GLN A 51 7.83 13.52 -5.33
C GLN A 51 7.25 14.93 -5.38
N ASN A 52 6.14 15.14 -6.09
CA ASN A 52 5.46 16.43 -6.14
C ASN A 52 4.94 16.89 -4.77
N ALA A 53 4.62 15.95 -3.88
CA ALA A 53 4.22 16.21 -2.51
C ALA A 53 5.41 16.33 -1.53
N GLY A 54 6.66 16.24 -2.00
CA GLY A 54 7.86 16.30 -1.16
C GLY A 54 8.08 15.05 -0.29
N ILE A 55 7.44 13.93 -0.63
CA ILE A 55 7.51 12.69 0.15
C ILE A 55 8.71 11.85 -0.33
N PRO A 56 9.56 11.34 0.58
CA PRO A 56 10.63 10.41 0.23
C PRO A 56 10.11 9.20 -0.54
N THR A 57 10.81 8.82 -1.60
CA THR A 57 10.48 7.64 -2.39
C THR A 57 11.59 6.62 -2.43
N ARG A 58 11.25 5.33 -2.47
CA ARG A 58 12.17 4.23 -2.76
C ARG A 58 11.59 3.33 -3.83
N VAL A 59 12.47 2.77 -4.67
CA VAL A 59 12.11 1.76 -5.66
C VAL A 59 12.84 0.47 -5.33
N LEU A 60 12.10 -0.63 -5.23
CA LEU A 60 12.63 -1.98 -5.06
C LEU A 60 12.09 -2.86 -6.18
N ASP A 61 12.84 -3.04 -7.26
CA ASP A 61 12.40 -3.91 -8.34
C ASP A 61 12.52 -5.37 -7.91
N HIS A 62 11.38 -5.99 -7.62
CA HIS A 62 11.26 -7.41 -7.28
C HIS A 62 11.94 -8.38 -8.26
N LYS A 63 12.20 -7.97 -9.52
CA LYS A 63 12.94 -8.78 -10.49
C LYS A 63 14.44 -8.88 -10.22
N GLN A 64 14.97 -8.05 -9.32
CA GLN A 64 16.37 -8.04 -8.91
C GLN A 64 16.66 -8.98 -7.75
N PHE A 65 15.65 -9.69 -7.24
CA PHE A 65 15.75 -10.57 -6.08
C PHE A 65 15.45 -12.01 -6.46
N ASP A 66 16.13 -12.94 -5.79
CA ASP A 66 15.90 -14.36 -5.96
C ASP A 66 14.74 -14.82 -5.07
N GLY A 67 13.54 -14.85 -5.66
CA GLY A 67 12.32 -15.26 -4.97
C GLY A 67 11.63 -14.16 -4.17
N ARG A 68 10.53 -14.53 -3.50
CA ARG A 68 9.71 -13.58 -2.74
C ARG A 68 10.33 -13.26 -1.39
N GLU A 69 10.98 -14.24 -0.79
CA GLU A 69 11.59 -14.17 0.53
C GLU A 69 12.72 -13.14 0.54
N ALA A 70 13.60 -13.15 -0.46
CA ALA A 70 14.67 -12.16 -0.60
C ALA A 70 14.13 -10.74 -0.86
N PHE A 71 13.09 -10.61 -1.69
CA PHE A 71 12.43 -9.33 -1.93
C PHE A 71 11.76 -8.77 -0.68
N ASP A 72 10.99 -9.60 0.04
CA ASP A 72 10.25 -9.19 1.22
C ASP A 72 11.19 -8.80 2.36
N ALA A 73 12.34 -9.50 2.53
CA ALA A 73 13.36 -9.10 3.50
C ALA A 73 13.93 -7.70 3.19
N ALA A 74 14.30 -7.45 1.93
CA ALA A 74 14.78 -6.11 1.52
C ALA A 74 13.69 -5.04 1.63
N LEU A 75 12.43 -5.41 1.39
CA LEU A 75 11.29 -4.52 1.57
C LEU A 75 11.06 -4.17 3.04
N ILE A 76 11.17 -5.14 3.96
CA ILE A 76 11.12 -4.90 5.41
C ILE A 76 12.20 -3.91 5.83
N GLU A 77 13.46 -4.15 5.45
CA GLU A 77 14.56 -3.23 5.76
C GLU A 77 14.31 -1.82 5.23
N ALA A 78 13.77 -1.72 4.01
CA ALA A 78 13.47 -0.43 3.41
C ALA A 78 12.33 0.32 4.11
N ILE A 79 11.31 -0.41 4.58
CA ILE A 79 10.17 0.13 5.32
C ILE A 79 10.60 0.55 6.73
N ASP A 80 11.31 -0.31 7.46
CA ASP A 80 11.70 -0.11 8.85
C ASP A 80 12.70 1.04 9.02
N GLY A 81 13.48 1.34 7.98
CA GLY A 81 14.35 2.52 7.93
C GLY A 81 13.61 3.87 8.06
N PHE A 82 12.28 3.88 8.00
CA PHE A 82 11.43 5.05 8.23
C PHE A 82 10.64 5.01 9.55
N ASP A 83 10.93 4.05 10.43
CA ASP A 83 10.25 3.87 11.73
C ASP A 83 8.71 3.93 11.64
N PRO A 84 8.07 3.03 10.87
CA PRO A 84 6.64 3.12 10.61
C PRO A 84 5.80 2.61 11.79
N GLN A 85 4.80 3.40 12.19
CA GLN A 85 3.70 2.91 13.03
C GLN A 85 2.61 2.22 12.18
N LEU A 86 2.56 2.48 10.87
CA LEU A 86 1.58 1.89 9.96
C LEU A 86 2.18 1.66 8.56
N VAL A 87 1.84 0.54 7.94
CA VAL A 87 2.13 0.25 6.53
C VAL A 87 0.82 0.11 5.76
N VAL A 88 0.71 0.80 4.62
CA VAL A 88 -0.52 0.82 3.80
C VAL A 88 -0.24 0.30 2.39
N LEU A 89 -0.92 -0.76 1.99
CA LEU A 89 -0.94 -1.28 0.63
C LEU A 89 -1.97 -0.50 -0.20
N ALA A 90 -1.49 0.42 -1.04
CA ALA A 90 -2.32 1.29 -1.88
C ALA A 90 -2.20 0.88 -3.36
N GLY A 91 -2.67 -0.33 -3.67
CA GLY A 91 -2.52 -0.91 -5.01
C GLY A 91 -1.15 -1.57 -5.22
N PHE A 92 -0.62 -2.21 -4.17
CA PHE A 92 0.61 -3.00 -4.24
C PHE A 92 0.33 -4.37 -4.86
N MET A 93 0.86 -4.62 -6.05
CA MET A 93 0.52 -5.79 -6.90
C MET A 93 1.50 -6.95 -6.69
N ARG A 94 1.81 -7.28 -5.44
CA ARG A 94 2.65 -8.42 -5.06
C ARG A 94 2.02 -9.17 -3.90
N ILE A 95 2.10 -10.51 -3.96
CA ILE A 95 1.73 -11.36 -2.83
C ILE A 95 2.90 -11.36 -1.85
N LEU A 96 2.63 -10.90 -0.64
CA LEU A 96 3.58 -10.86 0.47
C LEU A 96 3.66 -12.25 1.14
N THR A 97 4.84 -12.60 1.62
CA THR A 97 5.10 -13.82 2.39
C THR A 97 4.45 -13.73 3.77
N GLY A 98 4.27 -14.89 4.42
CA GLY A 98 3.76 -14.93 5.78
C GLY A 98 4.69 -14.25 6.79
N ASP A 99 6.01 -14.27 6.58
CA ASP A 99 6.97 -13.57 7.43
C ASP A 99 6.80 -12.05 7.37
N PHE A 100 6.59 -11.51 6.16
CA PHE A 100 6.29 -10.09 5.99
C PHE A 100 5.00 -9.68 6.73
N VAL A 101 3.93 -10.47 6.57
CA VAL A 101 2.65 -10.17 7.22
C VAL A 101 2.77 -10.23 8.74
N ARG A 102 3.48 -11.23 9.29
CA ARG A 102 3.75 -11.34 10.73
C ARG A 102 4.55 -10.15 11.27
N HIS A 103 5.56 -9.68 10.52
CA HIS A 103 6.40 -8.55 10.95
C HIS A 103 5.63 -7.23 11.11
N TYR A 104 4.56 -7.06 10.33
CA TYR A 104 3.67 -5.89 10.40
C TYR A 104 2.27 -6.24 10.96
N GLU A 105 2.13 -7.32 11.71
CA GLU A 105 0.87 -7.74 12.31
C GLU A 105 0.26 -6.61 13.16
N GLY A 106 -1.04 -6.35 12.96
CA GLY A 106 -1.76 -5.25 13.62
C GLY A 106 -1.43 -3.85 13.11
N ARG A 107 -0.52 -3.70 12.14
CA ARG A 107 -0.12 -2.42 11.53
C ARG A 107 0.08 -2.46 10.00
N LEU A 108 -0.51 -3.46 9.33
CA LEU A 108 -0.52 -3.59 7.87
C LEU A 108 -1.95 -3.49 7.34
N LEU A 109 -2.27 -2.40 6.66
CA LEU A 109 -3.59 -2.18 6.06
C LEU A 109 -3.55 -2.34 4.54
N ASN A 110 -4.64 -2.85 3.96
CA ASN A 110 -4.84 -2.90 2.52
C ASN A 110 -6.23 -2.39 2.16
N ILE A 111 -6.32 -1.68 1.03
CA ILE A 111 -7.58 -1.40 0.36
C ILE A 111 -7.80 -2.39 -0.77
N HIS A 112 -8.95 -3.08 -0.75
CA HIS A 112 -9.34 -4.06 -1.74
C HIS A 112 -10.61 -3.60 -2.47
N PRO A 113 -10.67 -3.64 -3.81
CA PRO A 113 -11.81 -3.14 -4.58
C PRO A 113 -12.96 -4.16 -4.64
N SER A 114 -13.43 -4.60 -3.47
CA SER A 114 -14.70 -5.30 -3.33
C SER A 114 -15.27 -5.13 -1.92
N LEU A 115 -16.54 -5.48 -1.73
CA LEU A 115 -17.14 -5.63 -0.41
C LEU A 115 -16.76 -7.00 0.16
N LEU A 116 -15.62 -7.09 0.83
CA LEU A 116 -15.14 -8.35 1.41
C LEU A 116 -16.21 -8.94 2.35
N PRO A 117 -16.41 -10.28 2.35
CA PRO A 117 -15.56 -11.30 1.74
C PRO A 117 -15.80 -11.58 0.24
N LYS A 118 -16.69 -10.86 -0.45
CA LYS A 118 -16.94 -11.07 -1.89
C LYS A 118 -15.70 -10.73 -2.73
N PHE A 119 -15.51 -11.46 -3.83
CA PHE A 119 -14.49 -11.20 -4.86
C PHE A 119 -13.06 -10.93 -4.33
N LYS A 120 -12.49 -11.86 -3.56
CA LYS A 120 -11.05 -11.83 -3.24
C LYS A 120 -10.20 -12.01 -4.51
N GLY A 121 -9.02 -11.42 -4.54
CA GLY A 121 -8.09 -11.54 -5.67
C GLY A 121 -8.35 -10.53 -6.80
N LEU A 122 -8.00 -10.88 -8.03
CA LEU A 122 -8.02 -9.95 -9.17
C LEU A 122 -9.40 -9.84 -9.84
N HIS A 123 -9.54 -8.85 -10.71
CA HIS A 123 -10.70 -8.63 -11.60
C HIS A 123 -12.04 -8.53 -10.87
N THR A 124 -12.05 -7.88 -9.70
CA THR A 124 -13.23 -7.80 -8.83
C THR A 124 -14.43 -7.14 -9.51
N HIS A 125 -14.20 -6.08 -10.29
CA HIS A 125 -15.24 -5.38 -11.05
C HIS A 125 -15.87 -6.27 -12.11
N GLN A 126 -15.04 -6.95 -12.93
CA GLN A 126 -15.53 -7.87 -13.96
C GLN A 126 -16.37 -8.99 -13.34
N ARG A 127 -15.89 -9.59 -12.25
CA ARG A 127 -16.59 -10.68 -11.56
C ARG A 127 -17.92 -10.23 -10.95
N ALA A 128 -18.00 -8.99 -10.45
CA ALA A 128 -19.26 -8.42 -9.96
C ALA A 128 -20.28 -8.24 -11.10
N LEU A 129 -19.83 -7.73 -12.25
CA LEU A 129 -20.68 -7.56 -13.44
C LEU A 129 -21.16 -8.89 -14.01
N GLU A 130 -20.25 -9.87 -14.14
CA GLU A 130 -20.58 -11.23 -14.61
C GLU A 130 -21.56 -11.94 -13.69
N ALA A 131 -21.48 -11.71 -12.39
CA ALA A 131 -22.42 -12.23 -11.40
C ALA A 131 -23.79 -11.52 -11.40
N GLY A 132 -23.92 -10.40 -12.12
CA GLY A 132 -25.13 -9.57 -12.11
C GLY A 132 -25.36 -8.85 -10.77
N ASP A 133 -24.30 -8.61 -9.99
CA ASP A 133 -24.41 -7.90 -8.72
C ASP A 133 -24.87 -6.45 -8.96
N ARG A 134 -25.90 -6.02 -8.22
CA ARG A 134 -26.42 -4.64 -8.29
C ARG A 134 -25.56 -3.64 -7.53
N GLU A 135 -24.71 -4.13 -6.65
CA GLU A 135 -23.88 -3.33 -5.74
C GLU A 135 -22.45 -3.85 -5.71
N HIS A 136 -21.51 -2.92 -5.66
CA HIS A 136 -20.08 -3.17 -5.54
C HIS A 136 -19.44 -2.06 -4.69
N GLY A 137 -18.20 -2.24 -4.25
CA GLY A 137 -17.55 -1.27 -3.39
C GLY A 137 -16.09 -1.62 -3.11
N CYS A 138 -15.56 -1.09 -2.01
CA CYS A 138 -14.22 -1.37 -1.54
C CYS A 138 -14.22 -1.66 -0.03
N SER A 139 -13.18 -2.34 0.43
CA SER A 139 -12.95 -2.64 1.84
C SER A 139 -11.53 -2.24 2.22
N VAL A 140 -11.38 -1.57 3.36
CA VAL A 140 -10.09 -1.43 4.04
C VAL A 140 -10.04 -2.47 5.14
N HIS A 141 -8.94 -3.23 5.21
CA HIS A 141 -8.79 -4.31 6.17
C HIS A 141 -7.34 -4.48 6.61
N PHE A 142 -7.15 -5.09 7.78
CA PHE A 142 -5.85 -5.62 8.17
C PHE A 142 -5.47 -6.81 7.29
N VAL A 143 -4.21 -6.87 6.90
CA VAL A 143 -3.64 -8.02 6.18
C VAL A 143 -3.27 -9.09 7.21
N THR A 144 -3.64 -10.34 6.93
CA THR A 144 -3.45 -11.53 7.78
C THR A 144 -2.99 -12.70 6.94
#